data_AF-A0A1A8N5I3-F1
#
_entry.id   AF-A0A1A8N5I3-F1
#
_cell.length_a   1.000
_cell.length_b   1.000
_cell.length_c   1.000
_cell.angle_alpha   90.00
_cell.angle_beta   90.00
_cell.angle_gamma   90.00
#
_symmetry.space_group_name_H-M   'P 1'
#
loop_
_entity.id
_entity.type
_entity.pdbx_description
1 polymer ?
#
loop_
_entity_poly.entity_id
_entity_poly.type
_entity_poly.pdbx_seq_one_letter_code
_entity_poly.pdbx_strand_id
1 'polypeptide(L)'
;LGDCSGMLDRFYGYNKGQPCILLKLNRVIGMLPGKDGESPYVTCGAKKEDSEKIGPLAYFPTNGTFNLMYYPYYGKKAQVNYTQPLVAVKFLNASLNTDIDVECKVVSNTLLAGSERDKFAGRVSFKLRINDQ
;
A
#
# COMPACT_ATOMS: atom_id res chain seq x y z
N LEU A 1 8.75 8.83 0.38
CA LEU A 1 7.29 8.64 0.52
C LEU A 1 6.50 9.93 0.22
N GLY A 2 7.04 10.87 -0.58
CA GLY A 2 6.36 12.11 -0.95
C GLY A 2 5.80 12.88 0.26
N ASP A 3 4.56 13.34 0.13
CA ASP A 3 3.82 14.04 1.19
C ASP A 3 3.65 13.20 2.47
N CYS A 4 3.63 11.87 2.33
CA CYS A 4 3.48 10.93 3.44
C CYS A 4 4.82 10.64 4.16
N SER A 5 5.86 11.43 3.92
CA SER A 5 7.20 11.24 4.53
C SER A 5 7.33 11.76 5.96
N GLY A 6 6.42 12.63 6.42
CA GLY A 6 6.58 13.31 7.71
C GLY A 6 7.47 14.55 7.68
N MET A 7 8.07 14.89 6.53
CA MET A 7 8.99 16.03 6.41
C MET A 7 8.27 17.38 6.43
N LEU A 8 7.18 17.50 5.68
CA LEU A 8 6.35 18.72 5.62
C LEU A 8 5.16 18.66 6.59
N ASP A 9 4.59 17.47 6.77
CA ASP A 9 3.46 17.23 7.66
C ASP A 9 3.76 16.06 8.59
N ARG A 10 4.06 16.36 9.86
CA ARG A 10 4.36 15.35 10.89
C ARG A 10 3.14 14.53 11.32
N PHE A 11 1.94 14.96 10.98
CA PHE A 11 0.70 14.24 11.27
C PHE A 11 0.28 13.33 10.12
N TYR A 12 1.07 13.22 9.03
CA TYR A 12 0.80 12.31 7.92
C TYR A 12 -0.63 12.47 7.33
N GLY A 13 -1.15 13.70 7.32
CA GLY A 13 -2.49 14.05 6.83
C GLY A 13 -3.66 13.69 7.74
N TYR A 14 -3.42 13.04 8.89
CA TYR A 14 -4.49 12.64 9.82
C TYR A 14 -5.24 13.85 10.40
N ASN A 15 -4.54 14.94 10.68
CA ASN A 15 -5.14 16.18 11.19
C ASN A 15 -6.00 16.93 10.16
N LYS A 16 -5.92 16.57 8.87
CA LYS A 16 -6.66 17.20 7.77
C LYS A 16 -7.77 16.30 7.20
N GLY A 17 -8.01 15.14 7.81
CA GLY A 17 -8.91 14.13 7.25
C GLY A 17 -8.40 13.52 5.93
N GLN A 18 -7.09 13.61 5.66
CA GLN A 18 -6.44 13.07 4.47
C GLN A 18 -5.32 12.09 4.84
N PRO A 19 -5.63 10.98 5.53
CA PRO A 19 -4.62 10.13 6.14
C PRO A 19 -3.74 9.43 5.09
N CYS A 20 -2.47 9.26 5.44
CA CYS A 20 -1.53 8.41 4.73
C CYS A 20 -1.45 7.02 5.38
N ILE A 21 -1.70 5.96 4.61
CA ILE A 21 -1.52 4.57 5.02
C ILE A 21 -0.29 3.99 4.34
N LEU A 22 0.60 3.36 5.10
CA LEU A 22 1.81 2.74 4.59
C LEU A 22 1.60 1.24 4.34
N LEU A 23 1.98 0.80 3.15
CA LEU A 23 1.83 -0.55 2.66
C LEU A 23 3.20 -1.18 2.47
N LYS A 24 3.32 -2.42 2.92
CA LYS A 24 4.58 -3.14 3.06
C LYS A 24 4.41 -4.56 2.49
N LEU A 25 5.20 -4.91 1.47
CA LEU A 25 5.22 -6.27 0.90
C LEU A 25 6.11 -7.24 1.70
N ASN A 26 5.58 -8.31 2.28
CA ASN A 26 6.38 -9.25 3.08
C ASN A 26 7.66 -9.72 2.38
N ARG A 27 8.79 -9.65 3.10
CA ARG A 27 10.10 -10.13 2.59
C ARG A 27 10.17 -11.65 2.64
N VAL A 28 10.43 -12.28 1.50
CA VAL A 28 10.60 -13.73 1.35
C VAL A 28 11.94 -13.98 0.65
N ILE A 29 12.73 -14.93 1.16
CA ILE A 29 14.07 -15.21 0.62
C ILE A 29 13.94 -15.69 -0.83
N GLY A 30 14.70 -15.10 -1.74
CA GLY A 30 14.72 -15.47 -3.16
C GLY A 30 13.50 -15.04 -3.96
N MET A 31 12.53 -14.35 -3.37
CA MET A 31 11.32 -13.90 -4.08
C MET A 31 11.65 -12.79 -5.08
N LEU A 32 11.19 -12.98 -6.31
CA LEU A 32 11.22 -12.00 -7.39
C LEU A 32 9.78 -11.57 -7.69
N PRO A 33 9.35 -10.36 -7.28
CA PRO A 33 7.97 -9.93 -7.41
C PRO A 33 7.67 -9.26 -8.76
N GLY A 34 8.59 -9.37 -9.73
CA GLY A 34 8.42 -8.88 -11.09
C GLY A 34 9.42 -9.54 -12.03
N LYS A 35 9.06 -9.64 -13.29
CA LYS A 35 9.90 -10.13 -14.39
C LYS A 35 9.90 -9.13 -15.54
N ASP A 36 10.92 -9.19 -16.40
CA ASP A 36 11.00 -8.42 -17.65
C ASP A 36 10.97 -6.89 -17.44
N GLY A 37 11.46 -6.43 -16.28
CA GLY A 37 11.51 -5.02 -15.90
C GLY A 37 10.21 -4.47 -15.29
N GLU A 38 9.15 -5.29 -15.21
CA GLU A 38 7.87 -4.87 -14.66
C GLU A 38 7.91 -4.89 -13.12
N SER A 39 7.90 -3.71 -12.51
CA SER A 39 7.83 -3.59 -11.06
C SER A 39 6.43 -3.87 -10.55
N PRO A 40 6.27 -4.65 -9.46
CA PRO A 40 4.97 -4.81 -8.82
C PRO A 40 4.47 -3.47 -8.28
N TYR A 41 3.16 -3.27 -8.28
CA TYR A 41 2.55 -2.03 -7.80
C TYR A 41 1.29 -2.30 -6.99
N VAL A 42 0.93 -1.34 -6.15
CA VAL A 42 -0.28 -1.42 -5.32
C VAL A 42 -1.44 -0.74 -6.03
N THR A 43 -2.60 -1.38 -5.97
CA THR A 43 -3.89 -0.74 -6.26
C THR A 43 -4.81 -0.86 -5.06
N CYS A 44 -5.37 0.25 -4.61
CA CYS A 44 -6.36 0.31 -3.55
C CYS A 44 -7.71 0.72 -4.10
N GLY A 45 -8.78 0.17 -3.54
CA GLY A 45 -10.15 0.52 -3.85
C GLY A 45 -11.07 0.18 -2.69
N ALA A 46 -12.28 0.74 -2.71
CA ALA A 46 -13.32 0.34 -1.79
C ALA A 46 -14.04 -0.91 -2.32
N LYS A 47 -14.71 -1.65 -1.43
CA LYS A 47 -15.72 -2.62 -1.85
C LYS A 47 -16.82 -1.92 -2.65
N LYS A 48 -17.51 -2.66 -3.53
CA LYS A 48 -18.47 -2.11 -4.53
C LYS A 48 -19.43 -1.06 -3.94
N GLU A 49 -19.98 -1.32 -2.75
CA GLU A 49 -20.94 -0.46 -2.05
C GLU A 49 -20.36 0.86 -1.52
N ASP A 50 -19.04 0.96 -1.38
CA ASP A 50 -18.31 2.11 -0.82
C ASP A 50 -17.46 2.85 -1.87
N SER A 51 -17.59 2.49 -3.15
CA SER A 51 -16.76 3.02 -4.25
C SER A 51 -16.80 4.54 -4.38
N GLU A 52 -17.93 5.16 -4.04
CA GLU A 52 -18.10 6.61 -4.06
C GLU A 52 -17.55 7.29 -2.79
N LYS A 53 -17.47 6.56 -1.67
CA LYS A 53 -17.07 7.09 -0.37
C LYS A 53 -15.56 7.20 -0.20
N ILE A 54 -14.79 6.37 -0.90
CA ILE A 54 -13.32 6.37 -0.78
C ILE A 54 -12.66 7.60 -1.38
N GLY A 55 -13.28 8.16 -2.42
CA GLY A 55 -12.75 9.31 -3.17
C GLY A 55 -11.41 9.03 -3.88
N PRO A 56 -10.76 10.09 -4.38
CA PRO A 56 -9.49 9.98 -5.08
C PRO A 56 -8.34 9.63 -4.13
N LEU A 57 -7.41 8.80 -4.64
CA LEU A 57 -6.23 8.33 -3.93
C LEU A 57 -4.96 8.85 -4.60
N ALA A 58 -3.95 9.20 -3.80
CA ALA A 58 -2.59 9.46 -4.28
C ALA A 58 -1.63 8.39 -3.76
N TYR A 59 -0.66 8.00 -4.59
CA TYR A 59 0.32 6.98 -4.25
C TYR A 59 1.74 7.54 -4.23
N PHE A 60 2.56 7.09 -3.29
CA PHE A 60 3.96 7.46 -3.18
C PHE A 60 4.85 6.23 -2.96
N PRO A 61 5.83 5.92 -3.82
CA PRO A 61 6.18 6.64 -5.06
C PRO A 61 5.04 6.65 -6.08
N THR A 62 5.15 7.49 -7.11
CA THR A 62 4.18 7.57 -8.19
C THR A 62 3.89 6.17 -8.74
N ASN A 63 2.61 5.88 -9.02
CA ASN A 63 2.10 4.56 -9.41
C ASN A 63 2.14 3.47 -8.32
N GLY A 64 2.57 3.78 -7.09
CA GLY A 64 2.54 2.84 -5.97
C GLY A 64 3.43 1.62 -6.18
N THR A 65 4.54 1.78 -6.89
CA THR A 65 5.45 0.70 -7.29
C THR A 65 6.43 0.32 -6.19
N PHE A 66 6.80 -0.97 -6.13
CA PHE A 66 7.98 -1.41 -5.40
C PHE A 66 9.12 -1.64 -6.40
N ASN A 67 10.19 -0.86 -6.28
CA ASN A 67 11.33 -0.95 -7.19
C ASN A 67 12.01 -2.33 -7.09
N LEU A 68 12.25 -2.96 -8.24
CA LEU A 68 12.90 -4.28 -8.33
C LEU A 68 14.32 -4.32 -7.75
N MET A 69 15.02 -3.18 -7.63
CA MET A 69 16.35 -3.10 -7.01
C MET A 69 16.39 -3.64 -5.56
N TYR A 70 15.26 -3.62 -4.86
CA TYR A 70 15.16 -4.18 -3.50
C TYR A 70 15.00 -5.70 -3.47
N TYR A 71 14.92 -6.37 -4.63
CA TYR A 71 14.68 -7.80 -4.73
C TYR A 71 15.79 -8.50 -5.54
N PRO A 72 16.10 -9.77 -5.23
CA PRO A 72 15.52 -10.59 -4.16
C PRO A 72 16.13 -10.28 -2.79
N TYR A 73 15.38 -10.63 -1.74
CA TYR A 73 15.89 -10.64 -0.38
C TYR A 73 16.68 -11.95 -0.14
N TYR A 74 17.87 -11.88 0.45
CA TYR A 74 18.75 -13.04 0.70
C TYR A 74 18.79 -13.49 2.16
N GLY A 75 17.94 -12.92 3.02
CA GLY A 75 17.89 -13.26 4.44
C GLY A 75 18.75 -12.35 5.32
N LYS A 76 18.45 -12.34 6.62
CA LYS A 76 19.05 -11.42 7.60
C LYS A 76 20.57 -11.61 7.74
N LYS A 77 21.08 -12.83 7.53
CA LYS A 77 22.52 -13.12 7.60
C LYS A 77 23.28 -12.51 6.42
N ALA A 78 22.75 -12.62 5.21
CA ALA A 78 23.40 -12.11 4.00
C ALA A 78 23.19 -10.59 3.83
N GLN A 79 22.02 -10.08 4.21
CA GLN A 79 21.67 -8.66 4.10
C GLN A 79 21.18 -8.12 5.46
N VAL A 80 22.13 -7.83 6.36
CA VAL A 80 21.84 -7.40 7.74
C VAL A 80 21.05 -6.10 7.80
N ASN A 81 21.40 -5.14 6.93
CA ASN A 81 20.80 -3.81 6.85
C ASN A 81 19.71 -3.69 5.79
N TYR A 82 19.14 -4.82 5.35
CA TYR A 82 18.05 -4.81 4.38
C TYR A 82 16.84 -4.05 4.94
N THR A 83 16.47 -2.96 4.27
CA THR A 83 15.25 -2.21 4.55
C THR A 83 14.25 -2.46 3.43
N GLN A 84 13.06 -2.90 3.83
CA GLN A 84 12.03 -3.27 2.88
C GLN A 84 11.41 -2.02 2.25
N PRO A 85 11.15 -1.99 0.93
CA PRO A 85 10.48 -0.87 0.30
C PRO A 85 9.04 -0.73 0.83
N LEU A 86 8.58 0.51 0.86
CA LEU A 86 7.27 0.95 1.32
C LEU A 86 6.56 1.73 0.22
N VAL A 87 5.25 1.60 0.16
CA VAL A 87 4.35 2.45 -0.64
C VAL A 87 3.41 3.15 0.31
N ALA A 88 3.20 4.45 0.15
CA ALA A 88 2.15 5.17 0.85
C ALA A 88 0.95 5.37 -0.07
N VAL A 89 -0.26 5.19 0.47
CA VAL A 89 -1.51 5.61 -0.16
C VAL A 89 -2.12 6.72 0.69
N LYS A 90 -2.46 7.84 0.06
CA LYS A 90 -3.06 9.02 0.69
C LYS A 90 -4.49 9.17 0.20
N PHE A 91 -5.43 9.25 1.14
CA PHE A 91 -6.83 9.50 0.84
C PHE A 91 -7.03 11.00 0.73
N LEU A 92 -7.43 11.49 -0.46
CA LEU A 92 -7.50 12.93 -0.71
C LEU A 92 -8.86 13.53 -0.32
N ASN A 93 -9.94 12.77 -0.52
CA ASN A 93 -11.30 13.21 -0.21
C ASN A 93 -12.20 12.01 0.11
N ALA A 94 -11.96 11.37 1.25
CA ALA A 94 -12.80 10.28 1.75
C ALA A 94 -14.00 10.83 2.53
N SER A 95 -15.16 10.18 2.40
CA SER A 95 -16.38 10.58 3.10
C SER A 95 -16.23 10.51 4.62
N LEU A 96 -16.63 11.59 5.28
CA LEU A 96 -16.61 11.70 6.73
C LEU A 96 -17.78 10.93 7.37
N ASN A 97 -17.61 10.55 8.63
CA ASN A 97 -18.63 9.92 9.49
C ASN A 97 -19.25 8.62 8.94
N THR A 98 -18.57 7.98 7.99
CA THR A 98 -18.96 6.71 7.40
C THR A 98 -17.83 5.70 7.50
N ASP A 99 -18.17 4.42 7.64
CA ASP A 99 -17.21 3.33 7.50
C ASP A 99 -17.00 3.03 6.01
N ILE A 100 -15.74 2.90 5.61
CA ILE A 100 -15.30 2.58 4.25
C ILE A 100 -14.49 1.29 4.32
N ASP A 101 -14.97 0.22 3.69
CA ASP A 101 -14.21 -1.02 3.53
C ASP A 101 -13.20 -0.87 2.39
N VAL A 102 -11.91 -0.68 2.73
CA VAL A 102 -10.81 -0.52 1.76
C VAL A 102 -10.08 -1.86 1.58
N GLU A 103 -9.79 -2.21 0.32
CA GLU A 103 -8.89 -3.30 -0.05
C GLU A 103 -7.75 -2.76 -0.92
N CYS A 104 -6.51 -3.07 -0.53
CA CYS A 104 -5.32 -2.80 -1.30
C CYS A 104 -4.69 -4.12 -1.74
N LYS A 105 -4.41 -4.27 -3.04
CA LYS A 105 -3.81 -5.47 -3.64
C LYS A 105 -2.52 -5.12 -4.36
N VAL A 106 -1.54 -6.04 -4.29
CA VAL A 106 -0.35 -5.96 -5.13
C VAL A 106 -0.65 -6.60 -6.48
N VAL A 107 -0.34 -5.89 -7.55
CA VAL A 107 -0.40 -6.37 -8.93
C VAL A 107 1.02 -6.66 -9.39
N SER A 108 1.23 -7.86 -9.91
CA SER A 108 2.53 -8.37 -10.34
C SER A 108 2.33 -9.44 -11.41
N ASN A 109 3.29 -9.58 -12.31
CA ASN A 109 3.32 -10.63 -13.32
C ASN A 109 3.91 -11.97 -12.82
N THR A 110 4.42 -12.03 -11.59
CA THR A 110 5.07 -13.22 -10.99
C THR A 110 4.38 -13.69 -9.72
N LEU A 111 3.76 -12.78 -8.97
CA LEU A 111 3.02 -13.15 -7.76
C LEU A 111 1.63 -13.65 -8.12
N LEU A 112 1.23 -14.78 -7.53
CA LEU A 112 -0.12 -15.31 -7.66
C LEU A 112 -1.13 -14.32 -7.06
N ALA A 113 -2.27 -14.16 -7.73
CA ALA A 113 -3.42 -13.52 -7.15
C ALA A 113 -3.81 -14.27 -5.86
N GLY A 114 -4.05 -13.53 -4.78
CA GLY A 114 -4.34 -14.07 -3.45
C GLY A 114 -5.42 -15.14 -3.45
N SER A 115 -5.36 -16.05 -2.47
CA SER A 115 -6.39 -17.08 -2.27
C SER A 115 -7.52 -16.53 -1.38
N GLU A 116 -8.73 -17.07 -1.53
CA GLU A 116 -9.82 -16.84 -0.57
C GLU A 116 -9.52 -17.42 0.82
N ARG A 117 -8.64 -18.44 0.89
CA ARG A 117 -8.21 -19.04 2.16
C ARG A 117 -7.22 -18.16 2.92
N ASP A 118 -6.40 -17.39 2.21
CA ASP A 118 -5.44 -16.45 2.79
C ASP A 118 -5.79 -15.02 2.38
N LYS A 119 -6.59 -14.37 3.24
CA LYS A 119 -7.07 -13.00 3.04
C LYS A 119 -5.94 -11.96 3.04
N PHE A 120 -4.72 -12.32 3.41
CA PHE A 120 -3.56 -11.42 3.43
C PHE A 120 -2.51 -11.75 2.35
N ALA A 121 -2.69 -12.85 1.61
CA ALA A 121 -1.83 -13.18 0.48
C ALA A 121 -2.05 -12.18 -0.66
N GLY A 122 -1.09 -11.28 -0.88
CA GLY A 122 -1.12 -10.33 -1.99
C GLY A 122 -2.17 -9.21 -1.87
N ARG A 123 -2.90 -9.12 -0.74
CA ARG A 123 -3.86 -8.06 -0.45
C ARG A 123 -3.93 -7.75 1.04
N VAL A 124 -4.44 -6.58 1.38
CA VAL A 124 -4.76 -6.18 2.74
C VAL A 124 -6.09 -5.43 2.73
N SER A 125 -6.98 -5.78 3.65
CA SER A 125 -8.25 -5.10 3.83
C SER A 125 -8.31 -4.42 5.19
N PHE A 126 -8.84 -3.21 5.25
CA PHE A 126 -9.02 -2.45 6.49
C PHE A 126 -10.25 -1.55 6.38
N LYS A 127 -10.86 -1.24 7.54
CA LYS A 127 -11.93 -0.26 7.64
C LYS A 127 -11.34 1.12 7.93
N LEU A 128 -11.73 2.10 7.14
CA LEU A 128 -11.39 3.50 7.34
C LEU A 128 -12.66 4.26 7.77
N ARG A 129 -12.56 5.00 8.87
CA ARG A 129 -13.57 5.96 9.30
C ARG A 129 -12.88 7.25 9.71
N ILE A 130 -13.28 8.37 9.13
CA ILE A 130 -12.79 9.70 9.47
C ILE A 130 -13.96 10.46 10.05
N ASN A 131 -13.91 10.80 11.34
CA ASN A 131 -14.97 11.59 11.96
C ASN A 131 -14.70 13.08 11.77
N ASP A 132 -15.77 13.88 11.67
CA ASP A 132 -15.65 15.31 11.89
C ASP A 132 -15.23 15.59 13.35
N GLN A 133 -14.62 16.75 13.56
CA GLN A 133 -14.26 17.24 14.89
C GLN A 133 -15.46 17.85 15.60
#